data_AF-A0A081DDA3-F1
#
_entry.id   AF-A0A081DDA3-F1
#
_cell.length_a   1.000
_cell.length_b   1.000
_cell.length_c   1.000
_cell.angle_alpha   90.00
_cell.angle_beta   90.00
_cell.angle_gamma   90.00
#
_symmetry.space_group_name_H-M   'P 1'
#
loop_
_entity.id
_entity.type
_entity.pdbx_description
1 polymer ?
#
loop_
_entity_poly.entity_id
_entity_poly.type
_entity_poly.pdbx_seq_one_letter_code
_entity_poly.pdbx_strand_id
1 'polypeptide(L)'
;MGIEQFRVGNRVGDVGYAIQNYCEGFGYGVVRELVGHGLGRTMHEDPQMPNYGKRGRGKKFVEGMTVAIEPMINLGTKDIKHYPDGWTIKTRDMKPSAHFEHDIAIVDGEPRLLSTFDYIYEVLGITSNEEDPYRWKD
;
A
#
# COMPACT_ATOMS: atom_id res chain seq x y z
N MET A 1 -7.84 -0.76 6.72
CA MET A 1 -8.56 -0.41 5.48
C MET A 1 -7.94 -1.01 4.23
N GLY A 2 -6.81 -0.50 3.71
CA GLY A 2 -6.17 -1.08 2.49
C GLY A 2 -5.74 -2.53 2.71
N ILE A 3 -4.91 -2.76 3.73
CA ILE A 3 -4.46 -4.09 4.18
C ILE A 3 -5.64 -5.04 4.43
N GLU A 4 -6.67 -4.55 5.13
CA GLU A 4 -7.88 -5.31 5.41
C GLU A 4 -8.58 -5.86 4.16
N GLN A 5 -8.45 -5.22 3.00
CA GLN A 5 -9.02 -5.74 1.74
C GLN A 5 -8.14 -6.81 1.07
N PHE A 6 -6.90 -7.00 1.49
CA PHE A 6 -5.98 -8.01 0.95
C PHE A 6 -6.25 -9.39 1.58
N ARG A 7 -7.37 -10.00 1.18
CA ARG A 7 -7.85 -11.29 1.69
C ARG A 7 -8.39 -12.16 0.56
N VAL A 8 -8.49 -13.47 0.77
CA VAL A 8 -9.04 -14.40 -0.23
C VAL A 8 -10.45 -13.98 -0.63
N GLY A 9 -10.74 -14.05 -1.93
CA GLY A 9 -12.02 -13.65 -2.50
C GLY A 9 -12.05 -12.22 -3.05
N ASN A 10 -11.26 -11.32 -2.46
CA ASN A 10 -11.07 -9.96 -2.96
C ASN A 10 -10.11 -9.91 -4.16
N ARG A 11 -9.99 -8.72 -4.74
CA ARG A 11 -9.15 -8.43 -5.90
C ARG A 11 -8.32 -7.17 -5.67
N VAL A 12 -7.29 -7.01 -6.49
CA VAL A 12 -6.40 -5.82 -6.52
C VAL A 12 -7.17 -4.50 -6.42
N GLY A 13 -8.24 -4.36 -7.20
CA GLY A 13 -9.05 -3.14 -7.22
C GLY A 13 -9.83 -2.85 -5.94
N ASP A 14 -10.06 -3.84 -5.08
CA ASP A 14 -10.70 -3.64 -3.77
C ASP A 14 -9.75 -2.92 -2.79
N VAL A 15 -8.47 -3.30 -2.79
CA VAL A 15 -7.41 -2.61 -2.02
C VAL A 15 -7.23 -1.19 -2.52
N GLY A 16 -7.04 -1.03 -3.83
CA GLY A 16 -6.86 0.29 -4.45
C GLY A 16 -8.07 1.21 -4.24
N TYR A 17 -9.30 0.68 -4.33
CA TYR A 17 -10.50 1.46 -4.03
C TYR A 17 -10.55 1.92 -2.56
N ALA A 18 -10.21 1.04 -1.61
CA ALA A 18 -10.24 1.38 -0.19
C ALA A 18 -9.26 2.50 0.17
N ILE A 19 -8.04 2.43 -0.37
CA ILE A 19 -7.01 3.47 -0.18
C ILE A 19 -7.47 4.77 -0.83
N GLN A 20 -7.86 4.73 -2.11
CA GLN A 20 -8.29 5.90 -2.86
C GLN A 20 -9.48 6.61 -2.21
N ASN A 21 -10.55 5.86 -1.90
CA ASN A 21 -11.76 6.43 -1.33
C ASN A 21 -11.50 7.11 0.02
N TYR A 22 -10.60 6.55 0.83
CA TYR A 22 -10.21 7.17 2.09
C TYR A 22 -9.43 8.47 1.83
N CYS A 23 -8.31 8.40 1.10
CA CYS A 23 -7.41 9.54 0.91
C CYS A 23 -8.05 10.70 0.12
N GLU A 24 -8.74 10.41 -0.98
CA GLU A 24 -9.43 11.43 -1.79
C GLU A 24 -10.58 12.08 -1.00
N GLY A 25 -11.16 11.37 -0.03
CA GLY A 25 -12.17 11.92 0.89
C GLY A 25 -11.65 13.05 1.80
N PHE A 26 -10.34 13.10 2.03
CA PHE A 26 -9.66 14.20 2.74
C PHE A 26 -9.06 15.25 1.81
N GLY A 27 -9.27 15.13 0.49
CA GLY A 27 -8.73 16.04 -0.51
C GLY A 27 -7.27 15.77 -0.90
N TYR A 28 -6.72 14.61 -0.53
CA TYR A 28 -5.36 14.21 -0.91
C TYR A 28 -5.33 13.55 -2.30
N GLY A 29 -4.21 13.71 -3.01
CA GLY A 29 -3.95 13.09 -4.30
C GLY A 29 -3.28 11.73 -4.16
N VAL A 30 -3.87 10.69 -4.76
CA VAL A 30 -3.26 9.35 -4.79
C VAL A 30 -2.46 9.16 -6.07
N VAL A 31 -1.15 9.00 -5.95
CA VAL A 31 -0.23 8.78 -7.09
C VAL A 31 -0.64 7.52 -7.86
N ARG A 32 -0.56 7.57 -9.20
CA ARG A 32 -1.06 6.48 -10.07
C ARG A 32 0.01 5.79 -10.89
N GLU A 33 1.16 6.44 -11.03
CA GLU A 33 2.30 6.00 -11.81
C GLU A 33 3.20 5.03 -11.03
N LEU A 34 3.13 5.09 -9.69
CA LEU A 34 3.87 4.24 -8.75
C LEU A 34 2.88 3.40 -7.95
N VAL A 35 3.15 2.11 -7.86
CA VAL A 35 2.22 1.10 -7.36
C VAL A 35 3.00 0.03 -6.63
N GLY A 36 2.35 -0.62 -5.67
CA GLY A 36 2.91 -1.81 -5.06
C GLY A 36 3.02 -2.97 -6.02
N HIS A 37 3.54 -4.09 -5.53
CA HIS A 37 3.87 -5.23 -6.35
C HIS A 37 3.76 -6.54 -5.59
N GLY A 38 3.69 -7.66 -6.31
CA GLY A 38 3.99 -8.95 -5.73
C GLY A 38 5.47 -9.04 -5.38
N LEU A 39 5.81 -9.81 -4.36
CA LEU A 39 7.20 -10.06 -3.99
C LEU A 39 7.37 -11.45 -3.38
N GLY A 40 8.62 -11.92 -3.37
CA GLY A 40 9.00 -13.20 -2.78
C GLY A 40 10.40 -13.63 -3.20
N ARG A 41 10.49 -14.40 -4.29
CA ARG A 41 11.80 -14.86 -4.80
C ARG A 41 12.53 -13.76 -5.58
N THR A 42 11.76 -12.88 -6.19
CA THR A 42 12.19 -11.69 -6.92
C THR A 42 11.67 -10.47 -6.17
N MET A 43 12.42 -9.37 -6.27
CA MET A 43 12.07 -8.12 -5.60
C MET A 43 10.72 -7.57 -6.08
N HIS A 44 10.48 -7.58 -7.40
CA HIS A 44 9.23 -7.13 -8.00
C HIS A 44 8.64 -8.24 -8.89
N GLU A 45 7.43 -8.69 -8.56
CA GLU A 45 6.67 -9.72 -9.26
C GLU A 45 5.21 -9.25 -9.46
N ASP A 46 4.44 -10.00 -10.24
CA ASP A 46 2.99 -9.79 -10.32
C ASP A 46 2.27 -10.23 -9.02
N PRO A 47 1.11 -9.64 -8.70
CA PRO A 47 0.44 -8.58 -9.43
C PRO A 47 0.98 -7.19 -9.06
N GLN A 48 0.86 -6.23 -9.98
CA GLN A 48 0.87 -4.83 -9.56
C GLN A 48 -0.29 -4.55 -8.59
N MET A 49 -0.02 -3.71 -7.59
CA MET A 49 -0.93 -3.31 -6.52
C MET A 49 -1.13 -1.78 -6.54
N PRO A 50 -1.98 -1.24 -7.44
CA PRO A 50 -2.25 0.18 -7.50
C PRO A 50 -3.00 0.64 -6.25
N ASN A 51 -2.64 1.84 -5.78
CA ASN A 51 -3.28 2.51 -4.64
C ASN A 51 -4.64 3.15 -5.00
N TYR A 52 -5.12 2.90 -6.23
CA TYR A 52 -6.37 3.38 -6.79
C TYR A 52 -7.10 2.26 -7.51
N GLY A 53 -8.42 2.34 -7.63
CA GLY A 53 -9.13 1.25 -8.28
C GLY A 53 -10.65 1.31 -8.20
N LYS A 54 -11.25 0.22 -8.68
CA LYS A 54 -12.68 -0.05 -8.60
C LYS A 54 -12.87 -1.42 -7.97
N ARG A 55 -13.80 -1.51 -7.03
CA ARG A 55 -14.16 -2.75 -6.36
C ARG A 55 -14.46 -3.87 -7.37
N GLY A 56 -14.01 -5.09 -7.07
CA GLY A 56 -14.21 -6.26 -7.89
C GLY A 56 -13.42 -6.31 -9.21
N ARG A 57 -12.41 -5.45 -9.40
CA ARG A 57 -11.55 -5.43 -10.61
C ARG A 57 -10.12 -5.90 -10.31
N GLY A 58 -9.44 -6.38 -11.35
CA GLY A 58 -8.04 -6.83 -11.26
C GLY A 58 -7.89 -8.31 -10.83
N LYS A 59 -6.64 -8.70 -10.58
CA LYS A 59 -6.26 -10.06 -10.18
C LYS A 59 -6.99 -10.45 -8.89
N LYS A 60 -7.50 -11.68 -8.83
CA LYS A 60 -8.09 -12.25 -7.61
C LYS A 60 -6.99 -12.72 -6.68
N PHE A 61 -7.13 -12.41 -5.40
CA PHE A 61 -6.20 -12.85 -4.38
C PHE A 61 -6.41 -14.32 -4.03
N VAL A 62 -5.31 -15.02 -3.77
CA VAL A 62 -5.27 -16.43 -3.41
C VAL A 62 -4.34 -16.64 -2.22
N GLU A 63 -4.54 -17.74 -1.52
CA GLU A 63 -3.71 -18.14 -0.38
C GLU A 63 -2.22 -18.14 -0.72
N GLY A 64 -1.39 -17.66 0.22
CA GLY A 64 0.06 -17.56 0.08
C GLY A 64 0.55 -16.42 -0.82
N MET A 65 -0.35 -15.63 -1.43
CA MET A 65 0.05 -14.44 -2.18
C MET A 65 0.71 -13.44 -1.23
N THR A 66 1.86 -12.91 -1.65
CA THR A 66 2.64 -11.92 -0.89
C THR A 66 2.81 -10.66 -1.75
N VAL A 67 2.50 -9.49 -1.18
CA VAL A 67 2.55 -8.21 -1.88
C VAL A 67 3.02 -7.09 -0.98
N ALA A 68 3.57 -6.05 -1.60
CA ALA A 68 3.80 -4.74 -1.01
C ALA A 68 2.54 -3.89 -1.24
N ILE A 69 2.02 -3.31 -0.16
CA ILE A 69 1.00 -2.26 -0.22
C ILE A 69 1.67 -0.96 0.20
N GLU A 70 1.90 -0.08 -0.76
CA GLU A 70 2.81 1.06 -0.64
C GLU A 70 2.18 2.40 -1.11
N PRO A 71 1.19 2.94 -0.38
CA PRO A 71 0.51 4.17 -0.78
C PRO A 71 1.38 5.42 -0.72
N MET A 72 1.57 6.05 -1.88
CA MET A 72 2.17 7.37 -2.03
C MET A 72 1.08 8.44 -2.16
N ILE A 73 0.95 9.28 -1.14
CA ILE A 73 -0.15 10.23 -0.95
C ILE A 73 0.37 11.65 -0.97
N ASN A 74 -0.12 12.45 -1.92
CA ASN A 74 0.25 13.85 -2.09
C ASN A 74 -0.74 14.75 -1.36
N LEU A 75 -0.23 15.82 -0.73
CA LEU A 75 -1.06 16.86 -0.11
C LEU A 75 -1.94 17.61 -1.13
N GLY A 76 -1.50 17.67 -2.40
CA GLY A 76 -2.22 18.35 -3.48
C GLY A 76 -2.70 17.40 -4.56
N THR A 77 -2.26 17.61 -5.81
CA THR A 77 -2.72 16.76 -6.91
C THR A 77 -2.05 15.39 -6.88
N LYS A 78 -2.67 14.40 -7.53
CA LYS A 78 -2.08 13.07 -7.73
C LYS A 78 -0.84 13.05 -8.64
N ASP A 79 -0.57 14.15 -9.35
CA ASP A 79 0.39 14.14 -10.45
C ASP A 79 1.83 14.28 -9.95
N ILE A 80 2.73 13.53 -10.58
CA ILE A 80 4.16 13.53 -10.25
C ILE A 80 5.00 14.03 -11.44
N LYS A 81 6.29 14.26 -11.18
CA LYS A 81 7.30 14.59 -12.17
C LYS A 81 8.59 13.81 -11.87
N HIS A 82 9.06 13.05 -12.85
CA HIS A 82 10.40 12.47 -12.85
C HIS A 82 11.45 13.53 -13.13
N TYR A 83 12.54 13.49 -12.39
CA TYR A 83 13.66 14.40 -12.57
C TYR A 83 14.72 13.80 -13.51
N PRO A 84 15.59 14.63 -14.10
CA PRO A 84 16.59 14.18 -15.07
C PRO A 84 17.65 13.21 -14.52
N ASP A 85 17.75 13.08 -13.20
CA ASP A 85 18.66 12.11 -12.55
C ASP A 85 18.19 10.64 -12.71
N GLY A 86 16.99 10.43 -13.25
CA GLY A 86 16.42 9.11 -13.51
C GLY A 86 15.78 8.43 -12.30
N TRP A 87 15.81 9.05 -11.12
CA TRP A 87 15.36 8.44 -9.87
C TRP A 87 14.42 9.33 -9.07
N THR A 88 14.73 10.62 -8.96
CA THR A 88 13.99 11.52 -8.10
C THR A 88 12.60 11.76 -8.68
N ILE A 89 11.59 11.56 -7.84
CA ILE A 89 10.20 11.84 -8.16
C ILE A 89 9.71 12.91 -7.20
N LYS A 90 9.10 13.97 -7.73
CA LYS A 90 8.43 14.99 -6.93
C LYS A 90 6.98 15.14 -7.34
N THR A 91 6.17 15.64 -6.42
CA THR A 91 4.82 16.13 -6.73
C THR A 91 4.91 17.24 -7.77
N ARG A 92 3.96 17.26 -8.71
CA ARG A 92 3.96 18.26 -9.79
C ARG A 92 3.71 19.68 -9.27
N ASP A 93 2.98 19.80 -8.16
CA ASP A 93 2.69 21.07 -7.49
C ASP A 93 3.68 21.40 -6.36
N MET A 94 4.73 20.60 -6.18
CA MET A 94 5.79 20.75 -5.17
C MET A 94 5.31 20.74 -3.72
N LYS A 95 4.06 20.32 -3.46
CA LYS A 95 3.56 20.11 -2.09
C LYS A 95 4.12 18.81 -1.49
N PRO A 96 4.13 18.67 -0.16
CA PRO A 96 4.56 17.44 0.51
C PRO A 96 3.83 16.18 0.00
N SER A 97 4.55 15.06 0.05
CA SER A 97 4.03 13.72 -0.17
C SER A 97 4.46 12.84 1.01
N ALA A 98 3.64 11.85 1.35
CA ALA A 98 3.92 10.86 2.36
C ALA A 98 3.83 9.46 1.74
N HIS A 99 4.69 8.55 2.21
CA HIS A 99 4.77 7.18 1.75
C HIS A 99 4.90 6.26 2.96
N PHE A 100 4.15 5.16 2.94
CA PHE A 100 4.25 4.06 3.90
C PHE A 100 4.13 2.76 3.12
N GLU A 101 4.75 1.70 3.62
CA GLU A 101 4.77 0.40 2.97
C GLU A 101 4.75 -0.70 4.02
N HIS A 102 4.00 -1.76 3.71
CA HIS A 102 4.12 -3.06 4.37
C HIS A 102 4.17 -4.17 3.34
N ASP A 103 5.04 -5.13 3.60
CA ASP A 103 4.99 -6.47 3.02
C ASP A 103 3.99 -7.35 3.77
N ILE A 104 3.09 -7.98 3.01
CA ILE A 104 1.93 -8.68 3.56
C ILE A 104 1.72 -10.00 2.80
N ALA A 105 1.51 -11.08 3.54
CA ALA A 105 1.12 -12.38 3.00
C ALA A 105 -0.34 -12.70 3.33
N ILE A 106 -1.00 -13.47 2.47
CA ILE A 106 -2.29 -14.09 2.80
C ILE A 106 -2.05 -15.44 3.45
N VAL A 107 -2.54 -15.59 4.69
CA VAL A 107 -2.46 -16.82 5.49
C VAL A 107 -3.82 -17.10 6.11
N ASP A 108 -4.33 -18.31 5.92
CA ASP A 108 -5.68 -18.74 6.33
C ASP A 108 -6.77 -17.82 5.77
N GLY A 109 -6.56 -17.34 4.54
CA GLY A 109 -7.47 -16.44 3.86
C GLY A 109 -7.38 -14.96 4.27
N GLU A 110 -6.58 -14.61 5.27
CA GLU A 110 -6.51 -13.27 5.87
C GLU A 110 -5.11 -12.65 5.74
N PRO A 111 -4.98 -11.30 5.75
CA PRO A 111 -3.70 -10.63 5.67
C PRO A 111 -2.86 -10.78 6.95
N ARG A 112 -1.57 -11.11 6.78
CA ARG A 112 -0.54 -11.15 7.82
C ARG A 112 0.66 -10.30 7.44
N LEU A 113 1.07 -9.44 8.36
CA LEU A 113 2.23 -8.57 8.17
C LEU A 113 3.53 -9.37 8.23
N LEU A 114 4.46 -9.07 7.32
CA LEU A 114 5.83 -9.58 7.31
C LEU A 114 6.86 -8.51 7.73
N SER A 115 6.39 -7.29 7.97
CA SER A 115 7.17 -6.09 8.31
C SER A 115 6.49 -5.36 9.47
N THR A 116 7.20 -4.44 10.13
CA THR A 116 6.67 -3.69 11.29
C THR A 116 7.26 -2.28 11.40
N PHE A 117 6.45 -1.35 11.89
CA PHE A 117 6.83 -0.01 12.33
C PHE A 117 7.20 0.07 13.82
N ASP A 118 7.16 -1.03 14.58
CA ASP A 118 7.45 -1.02 16.03
C ASP A 118 8.73 -0.29 16.39
N TYR A 119 9.83 -0.57 15.68
CA TYR A 119 11.11 0.07 15.92
C TYR A 119 11.08 1.59 15.66
N ILE A 120 10.29 2.02 14.67
CA ILE A 120 10.10 3.45 14.37
C ILE A 120 9.26 4.08 15.48
N TYR A 121 8.19 3.42 15.91
CA TYR A 121 7.32 3.90 16.98
C TYR A 121 8.02 3.98 18.33
N GLU A 122 8.85 3.00 18.67
CA GLU A 122 9.69 3.02 19.86
C GLU A 122 10.60 4.26 19.88
N VAL A 123 11.35 4.50 18.80
CA VAL A 123 12.28 5.63 18.70
C VAL A 123 11.55 6.98 18.74
N LEU A 124 10.34 7.05 18.18
CA LEU A 124 9.53 8.27 18.17
C LEU A 124 8.68 8.45 19.44
N GLY A 125 8.67 7.48 20.36
CA GLY A 125 7.81 7.51 21.55
C GLY A 125 6.33 7.45 21.22
N ILE A 126 5.96 6.80 20.12
CA ILE A 126 4.57 6.64 19.66
C ILE A 126 4.03 5.31 20.18
N THR A 127 2.86 5.33 20.80
CA THR A 127 2.08 4.11 21.06
C THR A 127 1.05 3.93 19.96
N SER A 128 1.13 2.81 19.22
CA SER A 128 0.17 2.44 18.18
C SER A 128 -0.23 0.97 18.32
N ASN A 129 -1.45 0.66 17.91
CA ASN A 129 -2.02 -0.69 17.87
C ASN A 129 -2.54 -1.05 16.46
N GLU A 130 -2.13 -0.28 15.44
CA GLU A 130 -2.66 -0.42 14.09
C GLU A 130 -2.27 -1.73 13.40
N GLU A 131 -1.15 -2.33 13.81
CA GLU A 131 -0.64 -3.59 13.27
C GLU A 131 -1.25 -4.82 13.94
N ASP A 132 -1.75 -4.68 15.19
CA ASP A 132 -2.24 -5.79 16.03
C ASP A 132 -3.21 -6.74 15.30
N PRO A 133 -4.19 -6.27 14.50
CA PRO A 133 -5.12 -7.17 13.81
C PRO A 133 -4.45 -8.12 12.80
N TYR A 134 -3.26 -7.75 12.31
CA TYR A 134 -2.55 -8.42 11.22
C TYR A 134 -1.27 -9.12 11.68
N ARG A 135 -0.91 -9.00 12.97
CA ARG A 135 0.21 -9.75 13.54
C ARG A 135 -0.03 -11.25 13.50
N TRP A 136 1.08 -11.98 13.52
CA TRP A 136 1.06 -13.42 13.72
C TRP A 136 0.59 -13.70 15.15
N LYS A 137 -0.27 -14.71 15.28
CA LYS A 137 -0.68 -15.23 16.58
C LYS A 137 0.24 -16.40 16.89
N ASP A 138 0.72 -16.46 18.14
CA ASP A 138 1.46 -17.60 18.68
C ASP A 138 0.59 -18.86 18.78
#